data_AF-A0A1M2YQL8-F1
#
_entry.id   AF-A0A1M2YQL8-F1
#
_cell.length_a   1.000
_cell.length_b   1.000
_cell.length_c   1.000
_cell.angle_alpha   90.00
_cell.angle_beta   90.00
_cell.angle_gamma   90.00
#
_symmetry.space_group_name_H-M   'P 1'
#
loop_
_entity.id
_entity.type
_entity.pdbx_description
1 polymer ?
#
loop_
_entity_poly.entity_id
_entity_poly.type
_entity_poly.pdbx_seq_one_letter_code
_entity_poly.pdbx_strand_id
1 'polypeptide(L)'
;MCKPLLLLALPALLPATAAHAALPAFEAACGGMMEVHEEGGAVFINGKEAKLEKQQDGSYQATRGSTTVSIRVGPKGALSISFTGKKGAGGDCNIVR
;
A
#
# COMPACT_ATOMS: atom_id res chain seq x y z
N MET A 1 -6.13 44.35 -41.11
CA MET A 1 -6.44 44.40 -39.66
C MET A 1 -7.44 43.31 -39.30
N CYS A 2 -7.34 42.79 -38.07
CA CYS A 2 -8.17 41.77 -37.39
C CYS A 2 -8.00 40.31 -37.87
N LYS A 3 -7.65 39.32 -37.05
CA LYS A 3 -7.37 39.23 -35.60
C LYS A 3 -6.76 37.83 -35.36
N PRO A 4 -5.71 37.64 -34.51
CA PRO A 4 -5.14 36.31 -34.32
C PRO A 4 -6.15 35.44 -33.56
N LEU A 5 -6.46 34.28 -34.14
CA LEU A 5 -7.34 33.27 -33.55
C LEU A 5 -6.63 32.70 -32.32
N LEU A 6 -7.12 33.09 -31.15
CA LEU A 6 -6.59 32.74 -29.84
C LEU A 6 -6.93 31.27 -29.57
N LEU A 7 -5.97 30.39 -29.82
CA LEU A 7 -6.04 28.96 -29.49
C LEU A 7 -6.14 28.81 -27.96
N LEU A 8 -7.35 28.56 -27.47
CA LEU A 8 -7.58 28.11 -26.09
C LEU A 8 -6.90 26.74 -25.91
N ALA A 9 -5.81 26.72 -25.17
CA ALA A 9 -5.19 25.49 -24.67
C ALA A 9 -6.14 24.83 -23.66
N LEU A 10 -6.79 23.74 -24.06
CA LEU A 10 -7.61 22.91 -23.21
C LEU A 10 -6.68 22.05 -22.33
N PRO A 11 -6.65 22.21 -20.99
CA PRO A 11 -5.86 21.34 -20.14
C PRO A 11 -6.48 19.94 -20.19
N ALA A 12 -5.79 19.01 -20.86
CA ALA A 12 -6.15 17.61 -20.83
C ALA A 12 -5.99 17.10 -19.39
N LEU A 13 -7.10 16.90 -18.69
CA LEU A 13 -7.12 16.13 -17.45
C LEU A 13 -6.70 14.70 -17.80
N LEU A 14 -5.44 14.37 -17.54
CA LEU A 14 -4.96 13.00 -17.54
C LEU A 14 -5.60 12.29 -16.35
N PRO A 15 -6.38 11.21 -16.54
CA PRO A 15 -6.80 10.39 -15.42
C PRO A 15 -5.53 9.78 -14.81
N ALA A 16 -5.27 10.09 -13.53
CA ALA A 16 -4.28 9.39 -12.75
C ALA A 16 -4.75 7.94 -12.64
N THR A 17 -4.18 7.04 -13.44
CA THR A 17 -4.38 5.61 -13.25
C THR A 17 -3.78 5.26 -11.90
N ALA A 18 -4.61 5.12 -10.87
CA ALA A 18 -4.21 4.50 -9.63
C ALA A 18 -3.69 3.11 -10.02
N ALA A 19 -2.38 2.91 -9.90
CA ALA A 19 -1.78 1.62 -10.08
C ALA A 19 -2.33 0.74 -8.96
N HIS A 20 -3.39 -0.03 -9.26
CA HIS A 20 -3.96 -0.98 -8.32
C HIS A 20 -2.83 -1.97 -7.99
N ALA A 21 -2.22 -1.82 -6.82
CA ALA A 21 -1.29 -2.81 -6.33
C ALA A 21 -2.04 -4.15 -6.32
N ALA A 22 -1.41 -5.21 -6.82
CA ALA A 22 -2.04 -6.53 -6.93
C ALA A 22 -2.25 -7.22 -5.56
N LEU A 23 -2.22 -6.44 -4.47
CA LEU A 23 -2.56 -6.88 -3.14
C LEU A 23 -4.09 -6.90 -3.03
N PRO A 24 -4.69 -8.00 -2.54
CA PRO A 24 -6.10 -7.98 -2.15
C PRO A 24 -6.29 -7.02 -0.97
N ALA A 25 -7.46 -6.39 -0.90
CA ALA A 25 -7.86 -5.60 0.26
C ALA A 25 -7.87 -6.47 1.51
N PHE A 26 -7.26 -5.98 2.59
CA PHE A 26 -7.19 -6.69 3.87
C PHE A 26 -7.17 -5.71 5.04
N GLU A 27 -7.64 -6.18 6.18
CA GLU A 27 -7.39 -5.58 7.50
C GLU A 27 -6.71 -6.60 8.41
N ALA A 28 -5.64 -6.19 9.07
CA ALA A 28 -4.88 -7.04 9.98
C ALA A 28 -4.47 -6.29 11.24
N ALA A 29 -4.55 -6.99 12.38
CA ALA A 29 -4.07 -6.53 13.67
C ALA A 29 -2.73 -7.20 14.01
N CYS A 30 -1.66 -6.42 14.05
CA CYS A 30 -0.31 -6.85 14.35
C CYS A 30 0.02 -6.62 15.83
N GLY A 31 0.34 -7.70 16.57
CA GLY A 31 0.69 -7.61 17.99
C GLY A 31 -0.42 -7.02 18.89
N GLY A 32 -1.68 -7.03 18.43
CA GLY A 32 -2.85 -6.54 19.18
C GLY A 32 -2.95 -5.02 19.35
N MET A 33 -1.98 -4.24 18.87
CA MET A 33 -1.92 -2.78 19.07
C MET A 33 -1.69 -2.00 17.77
N MET A 34 -1.27 -2.67 16.71
CA MET A 34 -0.96 -2.04 15.43
C MET A 34 -1.92 -2.51 14.36
N GLU A 35 -2.67 -1.58 13.80
CA GLU A 35 -3.58 -1.87 12.70
C GLU A 35 -2.84 -1.68 11.38
N VAL A 36 -3.01 -2.64 10.49
CA VAL A 36 -2.49 -2.60 9.13
C VAL A 36 -3.64 -2.90 8.20
N HIS A 37 -3.90 -2.01 7.27
CA HIS A 37 -4.90 -2.24 6.24
C HIS A 37 -4.41 -1.81 4.87
N GLU A 38 -4.98 -2.44 3.86
CA GLU A 38 -4.79 -2.09 2.47
C GLU A 38 -6.04 -1.32 2.00
N GLU A 39 -5.82 -0.15 1.40
CA GLU A 39 -6.87 0.65 0.79
C GLU A 39 -6.36 1.25 -0.52
N GLY A 40 -7.00 0.89 -1.64
CA GLY A 40 -6.80 1.54 -2.93
C GLY A 40 -5.43 1.31 -3.59
N GLY A 41 -4.70 0.27 -3.19
CA GLY A 41 -3.34 -0.06 -3.61
C GLY A 41 -2.25 0.44 -2.65
N ALA A 42 -2.62 1.16 -1.59
CA ALA A 42 -1.71 1.66 -0.57
C ALA A 42 -1.91 0.89 0.75
N VAL A 43 -0.83 0.70 1.50
CA VAL A 43 -0.89 0.06 2.81
C VAL A 43 -0.72 1.12 3.88
N PHE A 44 -1.58 1.08 4.88
CA PHE A 44 -1.61 2.00 6.01
C PHE A 44 -1.25 1.26 7.28
N ILE A 45 -0.40 1.87 8.11
CA ILE A 45 -0.01 1.37 9.43
C ILE A 45 -0.47 2.39 10.47
N ASN A 46 -1.42 2.02 11.32
CA ASN A 46 -2.12 2.91 12.27
C ASN A 46 -2.71 4.15 11.58
N GLY A 47 -3.42 3.94 10.47
CA GLY A 47 -4.09 5.00 9.69
C GLY A 47 -3.13 5.96 8.97
N LYS A 48 -1.84 5.61 8.86
CA LYS A 48 -0.84 6.40 8.15
C LYS A 48 -0.21 5.59 7.04
N GLU A 49 -0.16 6.18 5.86
CA GLU A 49 0.40 5.53 4.67
C GLU A 49 1.85 5.09 4.93
N ALA A 50 2.13 3.83 4.56
CA ALA A 50 3.43 3.21 4.63
C ALA A 50 4.02 3.10 3.23
N LYS A 51 5.35 3.13 3.15
CA LYS A 51 6.05 2.94 1.88
C LYS A 51 5.93 1.47 1.48
N LEU A 52 5.20 1.20 0.41
CA LEU A 52 5.03 -0.14 -0.13
C LEU A 52 6.11 -0.45 -1.18
N GLU A 53 6.84 -1.55 -0.98
CA GLU A 53 7.86 -2.04 -1.91
C GLU A 53 7.61 -3.50 -2.26
N LYS A 54 7.57 -3.82 -3.56
CA LYS A 54 7.45 -5.20 -4.03
C LYS A 54 8.82 -5.86 -4.04
N GLN A 55 8.89 -7.02 -3.40
CA GLN A 55 10.09 -7.83 -3.34
C GLN A 55 10.21 -8.76 -4.55
N GLN A 56 11.43 -9.18 -4.85
CA GLN A 56 11.72 -10.07 -5.98
C GLN A 56 11.04 -11.45 -5.85
N ASP A 57 10.79 -11.90 -4.62
CA ASP A 57 10.09 -13.16 -4.34
C ASP A 57 8.56 -13.05 -4.47
N GLY A 58 8.05 -11.89 -4.89
CA GLY A 58 6.62 -11.62 -5.04
C GLY A 58 5.90 -11.22 -3.75
N SER A 59 6.62 -11.12 -2.62
CA SER A 59 6.08 -10.52 -1.40
C SER A 59 6.10 -8.98 -1.49
N TYR A 60 5.40 -8.33 -0.57
CA TYR A 60 5.37 -6.89 -0.44
C TYR A 60 5.84 -6.49 0.95
N GLN A 61 6.55 -5.38 1.06
CA GLN A 61 6.97 -4.80 2.32
C GLN A 61 6.36 -3.41 2.45
N ALA A 62 5.59 -3.20 3.50
CA ALA A 62 5.11 -1.89 3.90
C ALA A 62 5.98 -1.37 5.05
N THR A 63 6.78 -0.35 4.79
CA THR A 63 7.69 0.23 5.78
C THR A 63 7.21 1.60 6.23
N ARG A 64 7.15 1.79 7.55
CA ARG A 64 6.85 3.07 8.17
C ARG A 64 7.78 3.31 9.36
N GLY A 65 8.67 4.30 9.22
CA GLY A 65 9.67 4.62 10.24
C GLY A 65 10.60 3.43 10.48
N SER A 66 10.49 2.81 11.64
CA SER A 66 11.28 1.65 12.07
C SER A 66 10.49 0.34 12.12
N THR A 67 9.28 0.35 11.57
CA THR A 67 8.41 -0.82 11.51
C THR A 67 8.26 -1.21 10.06
N THR A 68 8.51 -2.47 9.76
CA THR A 68 8.34 -3.08 8.45
C THR A 68 7.33 -4.21 8.58
N VAL A 69 6.30 -4.17 7.75
CA VAL A 69 5.28 -5.21 7.65
C VAL A 69 5.54 -5.98 6.37
N SER A 70 5.73 -7.28 6.49
CA SER A 70 5.91 -8.20 5.39
C SER A 70 4.58 -8.84 5.05
N ILE A 71 4.14 -8.66 3.81
CA ILE A 71 2.86 -9.13 3.29
C ILE A 71 3.16 -10.14 2.19
N ARG A 72 2.74 -11.39 2.39
CA ARG A 72 2.94 -12.47 1.43
C ARG A 72 1.59 -12.97 0.94
N VAL A 73 1.41 -12.95 -0.37
CA VAL A 73 0.23 -13.51 -1.02
C VAL A 73 0.59 -14.90 -1.53
N GLY A 74 0.06 -15.92 -0.85
CA GLY A 74 0.20 -17.31 -1.20
C GLY A 74 -0.73 -17.75 -2.34
N PRO A 75 -0.62 -19.02 -2.78
CA PRO A 75 -1.52 -19.58 -3.77
C PRO A 75 -2.97 -19.52 -3.29
N LYS A 76 -3.91 -19.30 -4.22
CA LYS A 76 -5.35 -19.10 -3.94
C LYS A 76 -5.68 -17.86 -3.09
N GLY A 77 -4.77 -16.89 -2.99
CA GLY A 77 -5.00 -15.63 -2.27
C GLY A 77 -4.83 -15.72 -0.76
N ALA A 78 -4.23 -16.79 -0.24
CA ALA A 78 -3.92 -16.92 1.18
C ALA A 78 -2.91 -15.84 1.60
N LEU A 79 -3.34 -14.89 2.43
CA LEU A 79 -2.49 -13.82 2.94
C LEU A 79 -1.76 -14.29 4.20
N SER A 80 -0.47 -14.00 4.27
CA SER A 80 0.35 -14.14 5.48
C SER A 80 1.03 -12.82 5.75
N ILE A 81 0.76 -12.23 6.91
CA ILE A 81 1.23 -10.90 7.27
C ILE A 81 1.99 -10.99 8.59
N SER A 82 3.20 -10.46 8.60
CA SER A 82 4.03 -10.37 9.80
C SER A 82 4.67 -9.00 9.89
N PHE A 83 5.10 -8.60 11.09
CA PHE A 83 5.73 -7.32 11.31
C PHE A 83 7.04 -7.46 12.06
N THR A 84 7.96 -6.55 11.76
CA THR A 84 9.22 -6.35 12.47
C THR A 84 9.32 -4.88 12.85
N GLY A 85 9.43 -4.61 14.13
CA GLY A 85 9.59 -3.28 14.72
C GLY A 85 11.01 -3.03 15.25
N LYS A 86 11.14 -1.96 16.04
CA LYS A 86 12.43 -1.57 16.65
C LYS A 86 13.00 -2.71 17.50
N LYS A 87 14.32 -2.90 17.39
CA LYS A 87 15.09 -3.86 18.22
C LYS A 87 14.66 -5.32 18.08
N GLY A 88 14.09 -5.70 16.93
CA GLY A 88 13.67 -7.08 16.66
C GLY A 88 12.35 -7.49 17.31
N ALA A 89 11.60 -6.55 17.88
CA ALA A 89 10.23 -6.80 18.30
C ALA A 89 9.38 -7.13 17.06
N GLY A 90 8.92 -8.35 16.93
CA GLY A 90 8.15 -8.78 15.76
C GLY A 90 7.23 -9.94 16.07
N GLY A 91 6.32 -10.21 15.15
CA GLY A 91 5.34 -11.28 15.28
C GLY A 91 4.40 -11.34 14.08
N ASP A 92 3.47 -12.28 14.13
CA ASP A 92 2.43 -12.42 13.13
C ASP A 92 1.29 -11.41 13.34
N CYS A 93 0.61 -11.08 12.25
CA CYS A 93 -0.58 -10.26 12.27
C CYS A 93 -1.81 -11.13 12.07
N ASN A 94 -2.84 -10.89 12.87
CA ASN A 94 -4.12 -11.55 12.72
C ASN A 94 -4.95 -10.80 11.67
N ILE A 95 -5.23 -11.46 10.55
CA ILE A 95 -6.13 -10.92 9.52
C ILE A 95 -7.56 -10.95 10.08
N VAL A 96 -8.20 -9.79 10.07
CA VAL A 96 -9.55 -9.58 10.58
C VAL A 96 -10.56 -9.56 9.43
N ARG A 97 -10.15 -9.05 8.26
CA ARG A 97 -11.01 -8.94 7.08
C ARG A 97 -10.23 -9.09 5.79
#